data_AF-K1RPM5-F1
#
_entry.id   AF-K1RPM5-F1
#
_cell.length_a   1.000
_cell.length_b   1.000
_cell.length_c   1.000
_cell.angle_alpha   90.00
_cell.angle_beta   90.00
_cell.angle_gamma   90.00
#
_symmetry.space_group_name_H-M   'P 1'
#
loop_
_entity.id
_entity.type
_entity.pdbx_description
1 polymer ?
#
loop_
_entity_poly.entity_id
_entity_poly.type
_entity_poly.pdbx_seq_one_letter_code
_entity_poly.pdbx_strand_id
1 'polypeptide(L)' 'MPEQFAKVLYNGNRIEPEMIRSFEASMQQKPIRIYDEKDHFIGIYEFQQERGNFKPVKVFMEE' A
#
# COMPACT_ATOMS: atom_id res chain seq x y z
N MET A 1 0.45 8.67 0.07
CA MET A 1 -0.41 8.11 1.13
C MET A 1 -0.49 9.16 2.21
N PRO A 2 -1.66 9.68 2.63
CA PRO A 2 -1.71 10.73 3.66
C PRO A 2 -0.87 10.40 4.92
N GLU A 3 -0.13 11.36 5.51
CA GLU A 3 0.78 11.14 6.66
C GLU A 3 0.15 10.29 7.79
N GLN A 4 -1.14 10.50 8.05
CA GLN A 4 -1.92 9.79 9.08
C GLN A 4 -1.93 8.25 8.90
N PHE A 5 -1.68 7.75 7.69
CA PHE A 5 -1.70 6.33 7.38
C PHE A 5 -0.30 5.72 7.25
N ALA A 6 0.75 6.52 7.04
CA ALA A 6 2.10 6.02 6.82
C ALA A 6 2.59 5.17 8.01
N LYS A 7 2.35 5.63 9.26
CA LYS A 7 2.72 4.90 10.49
C LYS A 7 2.06 3.53 10.62
N VAL A 8 0.88 3.35 10.04
CA VAL A 8 0.11 2.09 10.12
C VAL A 8 0.67 1.05 9.13
N LEU A 9 1.29 1.48 8.03
CA LEU A 9 1.75 0.57 6.97
C LEU A 9 3.08 -0.13 7.27
N TYR A 10 3.93 0.46 8.12
CA TYR A 10 5.18 -0.18 8.55
C TYR A 10 4.96 -1.53 9.25
N ASN A 11 3.78 -1.77 9.83
CA ASN A 11 3.43 -3.05 10.45
C ASN A 11 2.87 -4.09 9.46
N GLY A 12 2.89 -3.82 8.15
CA GLY A 12 2.32 -4.69 7.14
C GLY A 12 0.80 -4.76 7.18
N ASN A 13 0.15 -3.66 7.55
CA ASN A 13 -1.31 -3.59 7.45
C ASN A 13 -1.77 -3.56 5.99
N ARG A 14 -3.00 -4.03 5.77
CA ARG A 14 -3.70 -3.91 4.49
C ARG A 14 -3.95 -2.44 4.16
N ILE A 15 -4.03 -2.16 2.86
CA ILE A 15 -4.30 -0.83 2.33
C ILE A 15 -5.67 -0.85 1.67
N GLU A 16 -6.56 0.02 2.15
CA GLU A 16 -7.81 0.29 1.47
C GLU A 16 -7.56 1.21 0.25
N PRO A 17 -8.27 1.03 -0.88
CA PRO A 17 -8.08 1.84 -2.08
C PRO A 17 -8.18 3.35 -1.81
N GLU A 18 -9.03 3.76 -0.86
CA GLU A 18 -9.24 5.15 -0.44
C GLU A 18 -7.99 5.81 0.17
N MET A 19 -7.04 5.01 0.67
CA MET A 19 -5.78 5.50 1.20
C MET A 19 -4.80 5.88 0.07
N ILE A 20 -4.97 5.30 -1.13
CA ILE A 20 -4.12 5.55 -2.30
C ILE A 20 -4.58 6.83 -3.00
N ARG A 21 -3.79 7.90 -2.87
CA ARG A 21 -4.09 9.23 -3.43
C ARG A 21 -4.40 9.25 -4.94
N SER A 22 -3.79 8.35 -5.70
CA SER A 22 -3.94 8.25 -7.15
C SER A 22 -4.30 6.83 -7.57
N PHE A 23 -5.31 6.26 -6.91
CA PHE A 23 -5.78 4.92 -7.22
C PHE A 23 -6.26 4.81 -8.68
N GLU A 24 -5.77 3.80 -9.39
CA GLU A 24 -6.25 3.45 -10.73
C GLU A 24 -6.71 1.99 -10.76
N ALA A 25 -7.76 1.68 -11.53
CA ALA A 25 -8.26 0.31 -11.65
C ALA A 25 -7.19 -0.68 -12.19
N SER A 26 -6.21 -0.19 -12.95
CA SER A 26 -5.05 -0.96 -13.42
C SER A 26 -4.18 -1.50 -12.27
N MET A 27 -4.18 -0.81 -11.11
CA MET A 27 -3.45 -1.23 -9.91
C MET A 27 -4.01 -2.52 -9.29
N GLN A 28 -5.24 -2.90 -9.65
CA GLN A 28 -5.85 -4.16 -9.18
C GLN A 28 -5.31 -5.39 -9.92
N GLN A 29 -4.62 -5.21 -11.04
CA GLN A 29 -4.23 -6.31 -11.94
C GLN A 29 -2.83 -6.86 -11.66
N LYS A 30 -2.01 -6.14 -10.88
CA LYS A 30 -0.62 -6.52 -10.60
C LYS A 30 -0.17 -6.00 -9.24
N PRO A 31 0.88 -6.59 -8.65
CA PRO A 31 1.50 -6.02 -7.47
C PRO A 31 1.99 -4.58 -7.72
N ILE A 32 1.73 -3.70 -6.78
CA ILE A 32 2.10 -2.28 -6.81
C ILE A 32 3.14 -1.97 -5.74
N ARG A 33 3.97 -0.96 -6.01
CA ARG A 33 4.89 -0.40 -5.03
C ARG A 33 4.21 0.73 -4.29
N ILE A 34 4.29 0.71 -2.97
CA ILE A 34 3.75 1.74 -2.09
C ILE A 34 4.90 2.56 -1.53
N TYR A 35 4.73 3.87 -1.61
CA TYR A 35 5.63 4.86 -1.04
C TYR A 35 4.84 5.74 -0.06
N ASP A 36 5.51 6.24 0.97
CA ASP A 36 4.94 7.26 1.85
C ASP A 36 5.01 8.66 1.20
N GLU A 37 4.69 9.72 1.96
CA GLU A 37 4.73 11.10 1.42
C GLU A 37 6.12 11.68 1.26
N LYS A 38 7.14 11.02 1.81
CA LYS A 38 8.55 11.39 1.68
C LYS A 38 9.25 10.61 0.56
N ASP A 39 8.46 9.93 -0.28
CA ASP A 39 8.95 8.99 -1.31
C ASP A 39 9.75 7.80 -0.75
N HIS A 40 9.61 7.49 0.56
CA HIS A 40 10.22 6.29 1.13
C HIS A 40 9.46 5.05 0.69
N PHE A 41 10.19 4.04 0.23
CA PHE A 41 9.60 2.78 -0.22
C PHE A 41 9.14 1.94 0.98
N ILE A 42 7.82 1.76 1.11
CA ILE A 42 7.22 0.98 2.20
C ILE A 42 7.17 -0.51 1.85
N GLY A 43 6.78 -0.83 0.61
CA GLY A 43 6.63 -2.23 0.22
C GLY A 43 5.86 -2.50 -1.05
N ILE A 44 5.72 -3.79 -1.33
CA ILE A 44 4.95 -4.34 -2.45
C ILE A 44 3.63 -4.87 -1.91
N TYR A 45 2.55 -4.46 -2.57
CA TYR A 45 1.18 -4.81 -2.21
C TYR A 45 0.45 -5.39 -3.41
N GLU A 46 -0.46 -6.33 -3.18
CA GLU A 46 -1.29 -6.96 -4.22
C GLU A 46 -2.76 -6.82 -3.86
N PHE A 47 -3.59 -6.50 -4.85
CA PHE A 47 -5.03 -6.39 -4.66
C PHE A 47 -5.67 -7.77 -4.46
N GLN A 48 -6.43 -7.93 -3.38
CA GLN A 48 -7.23 -9.12 -3.12
C GLN A 48 -8.69 -8.85 -3.50
N GLN A 49 -9.13 -9.38 -4.65
CA GLN A 49 -10.49 -9.16 -5.17
C GLN A 49 -11.59 -9.52 -4.17
N GLU A 50 -11.43 -10.61 -3.41
CA GLU A 50 -12.42 -11.07 -2.42
C GLU A 50 -12.69 -10.05 -1.30
N ARG A 51 -11.70 -9.22 -0.97
CA ARG A 51 -11.78 -8.24 0.12
C ARG A 51 -11.82 -6.80 -0.36
N GLY A 52 -11.59 -6.55 -1.65
CA GLY A 52 -11.55 -5.20 -2.21
C GLY A 52 -10.39 -4.34 -1.73
N ASN A 53 -9.34 -4.94 -1.15
CA ASN A 53 -8.21 -4.21 -0.57
C ASN A 53 -6.86 -4.85 -0.92
N PHE A 54 -5.79 -4.11 -0.65
CA PHE A 54 -4.42 -4.52 -0.94
C PHE A 54 -3.80 -5.21 0.28
N LYS A 55 -3.32 -6.44 0.09
CA LYS A 55 -2.53 -7.17 1.10
C LYS A 55 -1.04 -6.92 0.89
N PRO A 56 -0.23 -6.89 1.95
CA PRO A 56 1.22 -6.85 1.80
C PRO A 56 1.72 -8.15 1.15
N VAL A 57 2.61 -8.01 0.18
CA VAL A 57 3.42 -9.11 -0.36
C VAL A 57 4.79 -9.10 0.30
N LYS A 58 5.39 -7.91 0.41
CA LYS A 58 6.68 -7.70 1.06
C LYS A 58 6.76 -6.27 1.59
N VAL A 59 7.09 -6.11 2.87
CA VAL A 59 7.26 -4.82 3.54
C VAL A 59 8.73 -4.63 3.85
N PHE A 60 9.21 -3.40 3.72
CA PHE A 60 10.57 -3.00 4.04
C PHE A 60 10.47 -1.97 5.16
N MET A 61 10.81 -2.38 6.37
CA MET A 61 10.90 -1.46 7.51
C MET A 61 12.33 -0.90 7.52
N GLU A 62 12.48 0.41 7.61
CA GLU A 62 13.76 1.02 8.02
C GLU A 62 13.94 0.73 9.52
N GLU A 63 15.11 0.17 9.90
CA GLU A 63 15.51 -0.09 11.29
C GLU A 63 15.75 1.18 12.09
#